data_AF-A0A7C3PGE0-F1
#
_entry.id   AF-A0A7C3PGE0-F1
#
_cell.length_a   1.000
_cell.length_b   1.000
_cell.length_c   1.000
_cell.angle_alpha   90.00
_cell.angle_beta   90.00
_cell.angle_gamma   90.00
#
_symmetry.space_group_name_H-M   'P 1'
#
loop_
_entity.id
_entity.type
_entity.pdbx_description
1 polymer ?
#
loop_
_entity_poly.entity_id
_entity_poly.type
_entity_poly.pdbx_seq_one_letter_code
_entity_poly.pdbx_strand_id
1 'polypeptide(L)'
;MRRLAWGVVLVMLLLYGGSPSVAAAAPTALAPDVITTITQARLATAKYATDLARAKADGYMIITPMIPNMGYHFLNPKISGFDVTRPPILVYVKKGNAWQLVAIEWVFPNKRPATPPLRGARYGSFGAACHYVDGSFVLASAQAKCAKTNAKTGAAFNFWHPPLVTLHLWIWYPNPNGVFGEFNPYLTPFNEE
;
A
#
# COMPACT_ATOMS: atom_id res chain seq x y z
N MET A 1 -54.79 -24.21 -59.13
CA MET A 1 -55.47 -24.85 -57.97
C MET A 1 -54.41 -25.40 -57.03
N ARG A 2 -54.56 -25.09 -55.74
CA ARG A 2 -53.62 -25.28 -54.61
C ARG A 2 -53.01 -26.69 -54.53
N ARG A 3 -51.70 -26.80 -54.21
CA ARG A 3 -51.14 -27.85 -53.33
C ARG A 3 -49.99 -27.29 -52.47
N LEU A 4 -50.01 -27.72 -51.21
CA LEU A 4 -49.38 -27.16 -50.01
C LEU A 4 -47.85 -27.20 -50.00
N ALA A 5 -47.22 -26.11 -49.54
CA ALA A 5 -45.85 -26.13 -49.03
C ALA A 5 -45.85 -26.64 -47.58
N TRP A 6 -45.08 -27.69 -47.32
CA TRP A 6 -44.79 -28.16 -45.96
C TRP A 6 -43.65 -27.30 -45.39
N GLY A 7 -43.98 -26.41 -44.45
CA GLY A 7 -42.98 -25.68 -43.67
C GLY A 7 -42.40 -26.57 -42.59
N VAL A 8 -41.11 -26.85 -42.65
CA VAL A 8 -40.35 -27.41 -41.52
C VAL A 8 -40.07 -26.26 -40.56
N VAL A 9 -40.75 -26.24 -39.41
CA VAL A 9 -40.42 -25.33 -38.30
C VAL A 9 -39.23 -25.94 -37.55
N LEU A 10 -38.04 -25.38 -37.78
CA LEU A 10 -36.85 -25.65 -36.97
C LEU A 10 -36.97 -24.84 -35.69
N VAL A 11 -37.33 -25.50 -34.59
CA VAL A 11 -37.23 -24.94 -33.24
C VAL A 11 -35.75 -24.92 -32.85
N MET A 12 -35.07 -23.79 -33.02
CA MET A 12 -33.76 -23.56 -32.41
C MET A 12 -33.96 -23.31 -30.91
N LEU A 13 -33.71 -24.33 -30.08
CA LEU A 13 -33.52 -24.13 -28.64
C LEU A 13 -32.24 -23.32 -28.43
N LEU A 14 -32.38 -22.04 -28.10
CA LEU A 14 -31.32 -21.22 -27.53
C LEU A 14 -31.03 -21.73 -26.11
N LEU A 15 -30.01 -22.59 -25.99
CA LEU A 15 -29.40 -22.90 -24.71
C LEU A 15 -28.69 -21.64 -24.22
N TYR A 16 -29.34 -20.89 -23.33
CA TYR A 16 -28.69 -19.86 -22.52
C TYR A 16 -27.69 -20.57 -21.60
N GLY A 17 -26.45 -20.71 -22.06
CA GLY A 17 -25.32 -21.12 -21.22
C GLY A 17 -25.05 -20.04 -20.18
N GLY A 18 -25.66 -20.18 -19.00
CA GLY A 18 -25.31 -19.37 -17.84
C GLY A 18 -23.82 -19.56 -17.55
N SER A 19 -23.02 -18.52 -17.76
CA SER A 19 -21.62 -18.56 -17.33
C SER A 19 -21.59 -18.72 -15.82
N PRO A 20 -20.81 -19.67 -15.27
CA PRO A 20 -20.69 -19.79 -13.83
C PRO A 20 -20.12 -18.48 -13.28
N SER A 21 -20.91 -17.80 -12.46
CA SER A 21 -20.42 -16.67 -11.67
C SER A 21 -19.35 -17.22 -10.74
N VAL A 22 -18.09 -16.86 -10.98
CA VAL A 22 -17.01 -17.12 -10.04
C VAL A 22 -17.34 -16.30 -8.80
N ALA A 23 -17.91 -16.94 -7.78
CA ALA A 23 -18.14 -16.31 -6.49
C ALA A 23 -16.78 -15.80 -5.99
N ALA A 24 -16.65 -14.49 -5.84
CA ALA A 24 -15.48 -13.90 -5.20
C ALA A 24 -15.38 -14.51 -3.79
N ALA A 25 -14.25 -15.16 -3.48
CA ALA A 25 -14.02 -15.72 -2.16
C ALA A 25 -14.24 -14.61 -1.12
N ALA A 26 -15.10 -14.88 -0.13
CA ALA A 26 -15.31 -13.94 0.97
C ALA A 26 -13.95 -13.65 1.63
N PRO A 27 -13.62 -12.38 1.93
CA PRO A 27 -12.36 -12.06 2.58
C PRO A 27 -12.26 -12.84 3.90
N THR A 28 -11.20 -13.62 4.04
CA THR A 28 -10.94 -14.39 5.26
C THR A 28 -10.95 -13.45 6.45
N ALA A 29 -11.82 -13.71 7.43
CA ALA A 29 -11.90 -12.92 8.64
C ALA A 29 -10.54 -12.88 9.35
N LEU A 30 -10.15 -11.69 9.84
CA LEU A 30 -8.90 -11.54 10.59
C LEU A 30 -9.00 -12.27 11.92
N ALA A 31 -7.88 -12.87 12.34
CA ALA A 31 -7.83 -13.54 13.62
C ALA A 31 -7.97 -12.54 14.79
N PRO A 32 -8.56 -12.94 15.94
CA PRO A 32 -8.83 -12.02 17.05
C PRO A 32 -7.59 -11.27 17.59
N ASP A 33 -6.44 -11.94 17.67
CA ASP A 33 -5.17 -11.33 18.09
C ASP A 33 -4.67 -10.25 17.10
N VAL A 34 -4.90 -10.46 15.81
CA VAL A 34 -4.59 -9.46 14.77
C VAL A 34 -5.50 -8.25 14.91
N ILE A 35 -6.79 -8.46 15.19
CA ILE A 35 -7.75 -7.38 15.45
C ILE A 35 -7.35 -6.55 16.67
N THR A 36 -6.97 -7.21 17.78
CA THR A 36 -6.46 -6.52 18.98
C THR A 36 -5.22 -5.69 18.65
N THR A 37 -4.29 -6.27 17.90
CA THR A 37 -3.05 -5.60 17.50
C THR A 37 -3.30 -4.38 16.62
N ILE A 38 -4.19 -4.50 15.62
CA ILE A 38 -4.64 -3.38 14.78
C ILE A 38 -5.30 -2.28 15.62
N THR A 39 -6.11 -2.66 16.61
CA THR A 39 -6.78 -1.69 17.48
C THR A 39 -5.76 -0.87 18.27
N GLN A 40 -4.71 -1.50 18.81
CA GLN A 40 -3.62 -0.79 19.47
C GLN A 40 -2.88 0.16 18.53
N ALA A 41 -2.59 -0.31 17.30
CA ALA A 41 -1.95 0.52 16.28
C ALA A 41 -2.78 1.77 15.94
N ARG A 42 -4.11 1.60 15.77
CA ARG A 42 -5.03 2.72 15.51
C ARG A 42 -5.05 3.71 16.67
N LEU A 43 -5.13 3.24 17.91
CA LEU A 43 -5.12 4.13 19.07
C LEU A 43 -3.81 4.92 19.16
N ALA A 44 -2.67 4.26 18.98
CA ALA A 44 -1.35 4.88 19.07
C ALA A 44 -1.09 5.92 17.97
N THR A 45 -1.68 5.73 16.79
CA THR A 45 -1.50 6.60 15.62
C THR A 45 -2.65 7.59 15.40
N ALA A 46 -3.68 7.59 16.24
CA ALA A 46 -4.86 8.45 16.08
C ALA A 46 -4.53 9.95 16.04
N LYS A 47 -3.54 10.37 16.82
CA LYS A 47 -3.03 11.76 16.83
C LYS A 47 -2.45 12.22 15.48
N TYR A 48 -2.21 11.32 14.54
CA TYR A 48 -1.67 11.62 13.22
C TYR A 48 -2.72 11.53 12.10
N ALA A 49 -3.94 11.04 12.40
CA ALA A 49 -4.91 10.62 11.39
C ALA A 49 -5.22 11.69 10.33
N THR A 50 -5.31 12.95 10.74
CA THR A 50 -5.52 14.12 9.86
C THR A 50 -4.54 15.26 10.18
N ASP A 51 -3.46 14.96 10.89
CA ASP A 51 -2.49 15.96 11.37
C ASP A 51 -1.07 15.54 11.01
N LEU A 52 -0.70 15.80 9.76
CA LEU A 52 0.65 15.56 9.27
C LEU A 52 1.68 16.47 9.98
N ALA A 53 1.29 17.66 10.44
CA ALA A 53 2.19 18.55 11.15
C ALA A 53 2.61 17.93 12.49
N ARG A 54 1.69 17.26 13.20
CA ARG A 54 1.98 16.48 14.40
C ARG A 54 2.93 15.32 14.12
N ALA A 55 2.74 14.58 13.03
CA ALA A 55 3.68 13.52 12.64
C ALA A 55 5.08 14.10 12.36
N LYS A 56 5.18 15.21 11.63
CA LYS A 56 6.46 15.88 11.38
C LYS A 56 7.13 16.36 12.66
N ALA A 57 6.37 16.95 13.59
CA ALA A 57 6.87 17.37 14.90
C ALA A 57 7.39 16.19 15.73
N ASP A 58 6.75 15.02 15.62
CA ASP A 58 7.19 13.78 16.28
C ASP A 58 8.33 13.07 15.52
N GLY A 59 8.85 13.65 14.42
CA GLY A 59 10.08 13.25 13.73
C GLY A 59 9.88 12.45 12.44
N TYR A 60 8.67 12.38 11.89
CA TYR A 60 8.40 11.72 10.62
C TYR A 60 8.71 12.65 9.42
N MET A 61 9.61 12.24 8.54
CA MET A 61 10.04 12.99 7.36
C MET A 61 9.61 12.30 6.06
N ILE A 62 9.26 13.07 5.03
CA ILE A 62 8.86 12.51 3.74
C ILE A 62 10.04 11.75 3.09
N ILE A 63 9.76 10.57 2.55
CA ILE A 63 10.76 9.73 1.87
C ILE A 63 10.31 9.25 0.49
N THR A 64 9.06 9.47 0.11
CA THR A 64 8.57 9.20 -1.25
C THR A 64 7.73 10.35 -1.77
N PRO A 65 7.69 10.59 -3.10
CA PRO A 65 6.55 11.25 -3.71
C PRO A 65 5.29 10.37 -3.56
N MET A 66 4.17 10.80 -4.13
CA MET A 66 3.01 9.91 -4.29
C MET A 66 3.45 8.67 -5.06
N ILE A 67 3.36 7.50 -4.42
CA ILE A 67 3.48 6.23 -5.13
C ILE A 67 2.07 5.78 -5.50
N PRO A 68 1.77 5.57 -6.80
CA PRO A 68 0.44 5.19 -7.23
C PRO A 68 -0.11 3.99 -6.46
N ASN A 69 -1.32 4.14 -5.92
CA ASN A 69 -2.02 3.14 -5.12
C ASN A 69 -1.31 2.72 -3.82
N MET A 70 -0.31 3.46 -3.34
CA MET A 70 0.34 3.22 -2.05
C MET A 70 0.27 4.45 -1.13
N GLY A 71 0.55 5.64 -1.66
CA GLY A 71 0.57 6.87 -0.88
C GLY A 71 1.95 7.51 -0.75
N TYR A 72 1.99 8.57 0.05
CA TYR A 72 3.18 9.31 0.48
C TYR A 72 3.70 8.70 1.78
N HIS A 73 4.96 8.28 1.78
CA HIS A 73 5.58 7.64 2.94
C HIS A 73 6.38 8.65 3.76
N PHE A 74 6.15 8.65 5.07
CA PHE A 74 6.86 9.46 6.04
C PHE A 74 7.55 8.55 7.04
N LEU A 75 8.89 8.62 7.09
CA LEU A 75 9.75 7.78 7.93
C LEU A 75 10.18 8.53 9.19
N ASN A 76 10.15 7.86 10.34
CA ASN A 76 10.89 8.26 11.52
C ASN A 76 12.11 7.34 11.68
N PRO A 77 13.33 7.80 11.34
CA PRO A 77 14.52 6.95 11.34
C PRO A 77 15.00 6.56 12.74
N LYS A 78 14.45 7.15 13.80
CA LYS A 78 14.77 6.82 15.19
C LYS A 78 13.98 5.60 15.70
N ILE A 79 13.03 5.11 14.91
CA ILE A 79 12.21 3.94 15.22
C ILE A 79 12.77 2.75 14.44
N SER A 80 13.08 1.67 15.15
CA SER A 80 13.58 0.43 14.57
C SER A 80 12.87 -0.77 15.17
N GLY A 81 12.93 -1.90 14.45
CA GLY A 81 12.23 -3.12 14.86
C GLY A 81 10.71 -3.03 14.68
N PHE A 82 10.03 -4.08 15.13
CA PHE A 82 8.58 -4.15 15.08
C PHE A 82 7.99 -3.83 16.45
N ASP A 83 7.29 -2.70 16.53
CA ASP A 83 6.39 -2.31 17.61
C ASP A 83 5.14 -1.73 16.96
N VAL A 84 4.00 -2.39 17.16
CA VAL A 84 2.74 -2.01 16.50
C VAL A 84 2.26 -0.60 16.89
N THR A 85 2.65 -0.12 18.08
CA THR A 85 2.28 1.19 18.60
C THR A 85 3.24 2.30 18.17
N ARG A 86 4.37 1.91 17.58
CA ARG A 86 5.42 2.82 17.09
C ARG A 86 5.86 2.41 15.70
N PRO A 87 5.01 2.58 14.66
CA PRO A 87 5.42 2.28 13.30
C PRO A 87 6.51 3.26 12.83
N PRO A 88 7.58 2.77 12.18
CA PRO A 88 8.62 3.64 11.64
C PRO A 88 8.12 4.43 10.43
N ILE A 89 7.13 3.94 9.69
CA ILE A 89 6.58 4.63 8.52
C ILE A 89 5.07 4.87 8.68
N LEU A 90 4.67 6.11 8.42
CA LEU A 90 3.27 6.52 8.27
C LEU A 90 3.00 6.80 6.78
N VAL A 91 1.86 6.35 6.28
CA VAL A 91 1.50 6.47 4.87
C VAL A 91 0.27 7.35 4.73
N TYR A 92 0.39 8.42 3.96
CA TYR A 92 -0.68 9.40 3.76
C TYR A 92 -1.14 9.45 2.32
N VAL A 93 -2.36 9.91 2.12
CA VAL A 93 -2.79 10.56 0.88
C VAL A 93 -3.14 12.01 1.15
N LYS A 94 -3.31 12.79 0.09
CA LYS A 94 -3.80 14.16 0.20
C LYS A 94 -4.85 14.43 -0.86
N LYS A 95 -5.73 15.39 -0.59
CA LYS A 95 -6.60 16.04 -1.57
C LYS A 95 -6.45 17.54 -1.42
N GLY A 96 -5.82 18.20 -2.39
CA GLY A 96 -5.31 19.56 -2.21
C GLY A 96 -4.37 19.65 -1.00
N ASN A 97 -4.69 20.50 -0.02
CA ASN A 97 -3.89 20.68 1.18
C ASN A 97 -4.26 19.75 2.34
N ALA A 98 -5.35 18.99 2.22
CA ALA A 98 -5.82 18.11 3.28
C ALA A 98 -5.07 16.77 3.24
N TRP A 99 -4.43 16.39 4.34
CA TRP A 99 -3.69 15.13 4.48
C TRP A 99 -4.49 14.13 5.33
N GLN A 100 -4.48 12.87 4.93
CA GLN A 100 -5.11 11.77 5.66
C GLN A 100 -4.16 10.58 5.77
N LEU A 101 -3.95 10.09 6.98
CA LEU A 101 -3.26 8.83 7.23
C LEU A 101 -4.13 7.70 6.68
N VAL A 102 -3.53 6.77 5.93
CA VAL A 102 -4.26 5.64 5.31
C VAL A 102 -3.70 4.29 5.75
N ALA A 103 -2.39 4.22 5.98
CA ALA A 103 -1.70 3.01 6.40
C ALA A 103 -0.48 3.32 7.28
N ILE A 104 0.06 2.27 7.88
CA ILE A 104 1.35 2.28 8.56
C ILE A 104 2.21 1.15 8.00
N GLU A 105 3.53 1.28 8.09
CA GLU A 105 4.44 0.35 7.45
C GLU A 105 5.71 0.06 8.26
N TRP A 106 6.21 -1.17 8.09
CA TRP A 106 7.54 -1.60 8.51
C TRP A 106 8.34 -2.09 7.31
N VAL A 107 9.65 -1.90 7.39
CA VAL A 107 10.59 -2.39 6.38
C VAL A 107 11.64 -3.29 7.02
N PHE A 108 12.04 -4.33 6.31
CA PHE A 108 13.03 -5.32 6.72
C PHE A 108 14.15 -5.38 5.68
N PRO A 109 15.37 -4.90 6.02
CA PRO A 109 16.48 -4.92 5.09
C PRO A 109 16.87 -6.33 4.65
N ASN A 110 17.06 -6.51 3.34
CA ASN A 110 17.55 -7.70 2.64
C ASN A 110 16.68 -8.96 2.69
N LYS A 111 15.91 -9.19 3.76
CA LYS A 111 15.09 -10.40 3.88
C LYS A 111 13.88 -10.21 4.80
N ARG A 112 12.86 -11.01 4.52
CA ARG A 112 11.67 -11.16 5.36
C ARG A 112 12.06 -11.68 6.76
N PRO A 113 11.38 -11.25 7.83
CA PRO A 113 11.56 -11.86 9.16
C PRO A 113 11.20 -13.34 9.13
N ALA A 114 11.98 -14.17 9.83
CA ALA A 114 11.74 -15.62 9.91
C ALA A 114 10.39 -15.95 10.55
N THR A 115 10.03 -15.18 11.59
CA THR A 115 8.72 -15.23 12.24
C THR A 115 7.94 -13.99 11.84
N PRO A 116 6.79 -14.14 11.15
CA PRO A 116 5.93 -13.00 10.84
C PRO A 116 5.45 -12.32 12.13
N PRO A 117 5.54 -10.98 12.25
CA PRO A 117 5.11 -10.29 13.46
C PRO A 117 3.58 -10.29 13.61
N LEU A 118 2.85 -10.50 12.52
CA LEU A 118 1.40 -10.60 12.49
C LEU A 118 0.98 -11.84 11.70
N ARG A 119 -0.04 -12.55 12.19
CA ARG A 119 -0.61 -13.70 11.48
C ARG A 119 -1.27 -13.23 10.18
N GLY A 120 -1.01 -13.96 9.10
CA GLY A 120 -1.53 -13.59 7.78
C GLY A 120 -0.79 -12.41 7.13
N ALA A 121 0.30 -11.92 7.72
CA ALA A 121 1.12 -10.86 7.12
C ALA A 121 1.56 -11.26 5.70
N ARG A 122 1.25 -10.36 4.76
CA ARG A 122 1.74 -10.37 3.38
C ARG A 122 2.78 -9.26 3.25
N TYR A 123 3.75 -9.47 2.37
CA TYR A 123 4.90 -8.58 2.25
C TYR A 123 5.02 -8.10 0.81
N GLY A 124 5.39 -6.83 0.66
CA GLY A 124 5.83 -6.26 -0.59
C GLY A 124 7.34 -6.24 -0.69
N SER A 125 7.85 -5.55 -1.71
CA SER A 125 9.29 -5.33 -1.87
C SER A 125 9.58 -3.95 -2.45
N PHE A 126 10.71 -3.37 -2.02
CA PHE A 126 11.21 -2.12 -2.57
C PHE A 126 12.69 -2.25 -2.88
N GLY A 127 13.10 -1.82 -4.07
CA GLY A 127 14.49 -1.91 -4.51
C GLY A 127 15.41 -1.04 -3.67
N ALA A 128 16.72 -1.33 -3.71
CA ALA A 128 17.71 -0.43 -3.10
C ALA A 128 17.61 0.97 -3.72
N ALA A 129 17.62 2.02 -2.88
CA ALA A 129 17.34 3.37 -3.34
C ALA A 129 18.12 4.44 -2.58
N CYS A 130 18.48 5.51 -3.30
CA CYS A 130 18.95 6.77 -2.74
C CYS A 130 17.74 7.68 -2.53
N HIS A 131 17.54 8.16 -1.31
CA HIS A 131 16.51 9.12 -0.95
C HIS A 131 17.12 10.52 -0.80
N TYR A 132 16.33 11.53 -1.13
CA TYR A 132 16.71 12.95 -1.08
C TYR A 132 15.79 13.70 -0.10
N VAL A 133 16.22 14.89 0.32
CA VAL A 133 15.56 15.66 1.40
C VAL A 133 14.12 16.10 1.09
N ASP A 134 13.76 16.15 -0.19
CA ASP A 134 12.41 16.50 -0.67
C ASP A 134 11.46 15.29 -0.73
N GLY A 135 11.94 14.09 -0.36
CA GLY A 135 11.20 12.84 -0.47
C GLY A 135 11.29 12.18 -1.84
N SER A 136 11.99 12.77 -2.82
CA SER A 136 12.28 12.06 -4.06
C SER A 136 13.26 10.92 -3.81
N PHE A 137 13.24 9.91 -4.68
CA PHE A 137 14.19 8.80 -4.63
C PHE A 137 14.63 8.36 -6.03
N VAL A 138 15.77 7.67 -6.09
CA VAL A 138 16.31 7.03 -7.29
C VAL A 138 16.77 5.63 -6.91
N LEU A 139 16.32 4.61 -7.65
CA LEU A 139 16.80 3.24 -7.44
C LEU A 139 18.31 3.15 -7.74
N ALA A 140 19.05 2.57 -6.82
CA ALA A 140 20.50 2.44 -6.90
C ALA A 140 20.96 1.22 -6.12
N SER A 141 21.68 0.31 -6.80
CA SER A 141 22.12 -0.95 -6.21
C SER A 141 23.13 -0.82 -5.07
N ALA A 142 23.75 0.36 -4.89
CA ALA A 142 24.74 0.64 -3.86
C ALA A 142 24.79 2.14 -3.54
N GLN A 143 25.12 2.48 -2.29
CA GLN A 143 25.25 3.89 -1.86
C GLN A 143 26.26 4.69 -2.67
N ALA A 144 27.36 4.06 -3.12
CA ALA A 144 28.38 4.72 -3.95
C ALA A 144 27.84 5.24 -5.29
N LYS A 145 26.64 4.79 -5.72
CA LYS A 145 25.96 5.26 -6.93
C LYS A 145 25.00 6.43 -6.65
N CYS A 146 24.85 6.86 -5.39
CA CYS A 146 24.01 8.00 -5.05
C CYS A 146 24.68 9.31 -5.43
N ALA A 147 24.01 10.11 -6.25
CA ALA A 147 24.42 11.48 -6.51
C ALA A 147 24.25 12.33 -5.25
N LYS A 148 25.10 13.36 -5.08
CA LYS A 148 24.98 14.33 -3.97
C LYS A 148 23.68 15.14 -4.02
N THR A 149 23.09 15.28 -5.21
CA THR A 149 21.84 15.98 -5.46
C THR A 149 20.98 15.19 -6.45
N ASN A 150 19.67 15.24 -6.28
CA ASN A 150 18.72 14.65 -7.23
C ASN A 150 18.80 15.42 -8.56
N ALA A 151 19.00 14.73 -9.67
CA ALA A 151 19.14 15.35 -10.99
C ALA A 151 17.86 16.07 -11.47
N LYS A 152 16.68 15.66 -11.01
CA LYS A 152 15.39 16.25 -11.42
C LYS A 152 14.97 17.42 -10.54
N THR A 153 15.16 17.30 -9.23
CA THR A 153 14.64 18.28 -8.26
C THR A 153 15.70 19.18 -7.65
N GLY A 154 16.99 18.84 -7.83
CA GLY A 154 18.11 19.54 -7.18
C GLY A 154 18.25 19.24 -5.68
N ALA A 155 17.35 18.44 -5.09
CA ALA A 155 17.35 18.16 -3.67
C ALA A 155 18.62 17.43 -3.21
N ALA A 156 19.14 17.80 -2.04
CA ALA A 156 20.32 17.17 -1.46
C ALA A 156 20.07 15.69 -1.11
N PHE A 157 21.11 14.86 -1.24
CA PHE A 157 21.10 13.48 -0.78
C PHE A 157 20.79 13.41 0.71
N ASN A 158 19.98 12.43 1.11
CA ASN A 158 19.59 12.21 2.49
C ASN A 158 20.15 10.87 3.01
N PHE A 159 19.70 9.74 2.46
CA PHE A 159 20.21 8.43 2.84
C PHE A 159 20.06 7.41 1.72
N TRP A 160 20.72 6.26 1.87
CA TRP A 160 20.55 5.10 1.02
C TRP A 160 20.18 3.89 1.86
N HIS A 161 19.41 2.97 1.29
CA HIS A 161 19.13 1.67 1.91
C HIS A 161 19.28 0.52 0.89
N PRO A 162 19.62 -0.71 1.35
CA PRO A 162 19.64 -1.91 0.49
C PRO A 162 18.21 -2.36 0.16
N PRO A 163 17.99 -3.42 -0.65
CA PRO A 163 16.63 -3.89 -0.92
C PRO A 163 15.83 -4.15 0.36
N LEU A 164 14.55 -3.78 0.35
CA LEU A 164 13.65 -3.90 1.48
C LEU A 164 12.55 -4.90 1.18
N VAL A 165 12.21 -5.69 2.19
CA VAL A 165 10.92 -6.36 2.28
C VAL A 165 9.99 -5.47 3.10
N THR A 166 8.79 -5.18 2.59
CA THR A 166 7.87 -4.22 3.22
C THR A 166 6.66 -4.92 3.82
N LEU A 167 6.10 -4.35 4.88
CA LEU A 167 4.85 -4.79 5.51
C LEU A 167 3.93 -3.58 5.67
N HIS A 168 3.00 -3.41 4.75
CA HIS A 168 1.91 -2.43 4.85
C HIS A 168 0.78 -2.95 5.72
N LEU A 169 0.18 -2.03 6.48
CA LEU A 169 -0.99 -2.30 7.30
C LEU A 169 -2.04 -1.18 7.14
N TRP A 170 -3.10 -1.48 6.39
CA TRP A 170 -4.19 -0.57 6.01
C TRP A 170 -5.23 -0.45 7.12
N ILE A 171 -5.02 0.47 8.07
CA ILE A 171 -5.85 0.58 9.28
C ILE A 171 -6.63 1.88 9.39
N TRP A 172 -6.37 2.84 8.49
CA TRP A 172 -7.06 4.12 8.44
C TRP A 172 -7.88 4.32 7.16
N TYR A 173 -7.71 3.44 6.18
CA TYR A 173 -8.47 3.43 4.93
C TYR A 173 -8.76 1.99 4.50
N PRO A 174 -9.97 1.67 3.99
CA PRO A 174 -10.28 0.32 3.54
C PRO A 174 -9.40 -0.09 2.36
N ASN A 175 -9.04 -1.37 2.29
CA ASN A 175 -8.32 -1.95 1.16
C ASN A 175 -9.04 -3.24 0.71
N PRO A 176 -9.56 -3.31 -0.54
CA PRO A 176 -10.22 -4.51 -1.04
C PRO A 176 -9.27 -5.71 -1.21
N ASN A 177 -7.96 -5.47 -1.26
CA ASN A 177 -6.94 -6.52 -1.26
C ASN A 177 -6.62 -7.07 0.14
N GLY A 178 -7.31 -6.56 1.17
CA GLY A 178 -7.12 -6.92 2.58
C GLY A 178 -6.15 -5.99 3.32
N VAL A 179 -6.13 -6.11 4.66
CA VAL A 179 -5.36 -5.22 5.54
C VAL A 179 -3.85 -5.26 5.31
N PHE A 180 -3.33 -6.37 4.77
CA PHE A 180 -1.91 -6.56 4.42
C PHE A 180 -1.62 -6.43 2.92
N GLY A 181 -2.55 -5.92 2.12
CA GLY A 181 -2.31 -5.71 0.69
C GLY A 181 -1.12 -4.76 0.48
N GLU A 182 -0.25 -5.03 -0.49
CA GLU A 182 0.85 -4.12 -0.84
C GLU A 182 0.29 -2.82 -1.45
N PHE A 183 -0.61 -2.96 -2.41
CA PHE A 183 -1.31 -1.85 -3.07
C PHE A 183 -2.77 -1.77 -2.63
N ASN A 184 -3.32 -0.56 -2.70
CA ASN A 184 -4.74 -0.29 -2.47
C ASN A 184 -5.37 0.43 -3.68
N PRO A 185 -6.19 -0.28 -4.49
CA PRO A 185 -6.79 0.31 -5.69
C PRO A 185 -7.79 1.43 -5.37
N TYR A 186 -8.32 1.51 -4.14
CA TYR A 186 -9.17 2.63 -3.73
C TYR A 186 -8.40 3.95 -3.57
N LEU A 187 -7.07 3.92 -3.63
CA LEU A 187 -6.28 5.15 -3.66
C LEU A 187 -6.09 5.75 -5.07
N THR A 188 -6.60 5.09 -6.12
CA THR A 188 -6.48 5.59 -7.51
C THR A 188 -6.82 7.08 -7.67
N PRO A 189 -7.91 7.61 -7.05
CA PRO A 189 -8.25 9.02 -7.16
C PRO A 189 -7.22 10.00 -6.59
N PHE A 190 -6.25 9.55 -5.80
CA PHE A 190 -5.19 10.38 -5.21
C PHE A 190 -3.88 10.33 -6.01
N ASN A 191 -3.77 9.48 -7.04
CA ASN A 191 -2.49 9.24 -7.73
C ASN A 191 -1.96 10.47 -8.49
N GLU A 192 -2.82 11.44 -8.78
CA GLU A 192 -2.52 12.64 -9.56
C GLU A 192 -2.43 13.91 -8.70
N GLU A 193 -2.43 13.76 -7.37
CA GLU A 193 -2.38 14.86 -6.39
C GLU A 193 -0.95 15.32 -6.04
#